data_AF-A0A5R9AK88-F1
#
_entry.id   AF-A0A5R9AK88-F1
#
_cell.length_a   1.000
_cell.length_b   1.000
_cell.length_c   1.000
_cell.angle_alpha   90.00
_cell.angle_beta   90.00
_cell.angle_gamma   90.00
#
_symmetry.space_group_name_H-M   'P 1'
#
loop_
_entity.id
_entity.type
_entity.pdbx_description
1 polymer ?
#
loop_
_entity_poly.entity_id
_entity_poly.type
_entity_poly.pdbx_seq_one_letter_code
_entity_poly.pdbx_strand_id
1 'polypeptide(L)'
;MKAVTRTPTTRSSLTRSGLLCSASLRRRQLLQAAAAASALALASSCAGSQSHRLICQHQRTGEVYAELNIDLGAIITHSWLHSIELSRWTDIYRFEAEQLMLISTEFEEYGAGMPLDEGDLTYRDGKIVIENIDRPFEAIGWIHSHRVDYRIGIDGDTGLIDTDQLPDREPIELRPR
;
A
#
# COMPACT_ATOMS: atom_id res chain seq x y z
N MET A 1 51.65 -31.00 46.97
CA MET A 1 52.73 -30.45 47.82
C MET A 1 52.19 -29.21 48.54
N LYS A 2 52.51 -29.09 49.84
CA LYS A 2 51.99 -28.14 50.83
C LYS A 2 52.75 -26.79 50.83
N ALA A 3 52.12 -25.79 51.47
CA ALA A 3 52.64 -24.59 52.20
C ALA A 3 51.94 -23.32 51.66
N VAL A 4 51.13 -22.49 52.36
CA VAL A 4 51.02 -21.99 53.75
C VAL A 4 52.24 -21.21 54.27
N THR A 5 52.10 -19.87 54.34
CA THR A 5 52.60 -18.92 55.36
C THR A 5 52.14 -17.49 54.99
N ARG A 6 51.18 -16.84 55.69
CA ARG A 6 51.26 -15.99 56.92
C ARG A 6 52.07 -14.67 56.80
N THR A 7 51.31 -13.54 56.79
CA THR A 7 51.42 -12.16 57.38
C THR A 7 52.75 -11.66 58.01
N PRO A 8 53.05 -10.33 58.09
CA PRO A 8 52.30 -9.36 58.93
C PRO A 8 52.26 -7.84 58.51
N THR A 9 51.44 -7.11 59.29
CA THR A 9 51.26 -5.66 59.62
C THR A 9 52.46 -4.68 59.45
N THR A 10 52.28 -3.35 59.32
CA THR A 10 52.17 -2.38 60.48
C THR A 10 52.01 -0.89 60.03
N ARG A 11 51.08 -0.16 60.68
CA ARG A 11 51.00 1.28 61.17
C ARG A 11 51.66 2.47 60.41
N SER A 12 51.29 3.74 60.59
CA SER A 12 50.19 4.47 61.28
C SER A 12 50.27 5.98 60.99
N SER A 13 49.13 6.66 61.23
CA SER A 13 48.97 7.95 61.95
C SER A 13 49.53 9.23 61.32
N LEU A 14 48.74 10.28 61.15
CA LEU A 14 48.43 11.36 62.12
C LEU A 14 47.68 12.45 61.29
N THR A 15 46.74 13.30 61.70
CA THR A 15 45.97 13.58 62.93
C THR A 15 44.93 14.67 62.59
N ARG A 16 43.81 14.67 63.34
CA ARG A 16 42.97 15.80 63.82
C ARG A 16 42.33 16.75 62.78
N SER A 17 41.00 16.78 62.68
CA SER A 17 40.00 17.37 63.62
C SER A 17 39.95 18.90 63.59
N GLY A 18 38.75 19.44 63.32
CA GLY A 18 38.37 20.76 63.84
C GLY A 18 37.38 21.57 62.99
N LEU A 19 36.08 21.33 63.22
CA LEU A 19 34.97 22.30 63.35
C LEU A 19 34.88 23.52 62.40
N LEU A 20 33.82 23.57 61.57
CA LEU A 20 32.56 24.34 61.78
C LEU A 20 32.73 25.87 61.78
N CYS A 21 32.24 26.54 60.73
CA CYS A 21 31.46 27.78 60.92
C CYS A 21 30.56 28.06 59.71
N SER A 22 29.37 28.53 60.04
CA SER A 22 28.18 28.69 59.22
C SER A 22 28.13 29.97 58.37
N ALA A 23 27.51 29.82 57.19
CA ALA A 23 26.55 30.72 56.54
C ALA A 23 26.85 32.23 56.43
N SER A 24 27.01 32.69 55.18
CA SER A 24 26.48 33.99 54.75
C SER A 24 25.84 33.88 53.36
N LEU A 25 24.51 33.82 53.33
CA LEU A 25 23.69 33.96 52.12
C LEU A 25 23.18 35.40 52.05
N ARG A 26 23.63 36.19 51.07
CA ARG A 26 22.92 37.36 50.50
C ARG A 26 23.42 37.60 49.08
N ARG A 27 22.67 38.08 48.08
CA ARG A 27 21.25 38.02 47.68
C ARG A 27 21.25 38.72 46.30
N ARG A 28 20.92 37.97 45.24
CA ARG A 28 20.37 38.42 43.93
C ARG A 28 21.21 39.34 43.04
N GLN A 29 21.59 38.85 41.85
CA GLN A 29 21.21 39.45 40.55
C GLN A 29 21.01 38.32 39.50
N LEU A 30 19.93 38.46 38.72
CA LEU A 30 19.42 37.54 37.70
C LEU A 30 20.16 37.75 36.37
N LEU A 31 20.33 36.71 35.55
CA LEU A 31 19.91 36.62 34.13
C LEU A 31 20.61 35.43 33.43
N GLN A 32 19.81 34.40 33.19
CA GLN A 32 19.73 33.53 32.01
C GLN A 32 21.02 33.05 31.31
N ALA A 33 21.21 31.74 31.34
CA ALA A 33 21.59 30.99 30.14
C ALA A 33 20.58 29.85 29.93
N ALA A 34 19.84 29.96 28.83
CA ALA A 34 18.91 28.97 28.30
C ALA A 34 19.64 27.65 27.98
N ALA A 35 19.10 26.52 28.44
CA ALA A 35 18.35 25.56 27.62
C ALA A 35 19.20 24.67 26.69
N ALA A 36 19.27 23.39 27.06
CA ALA A 36 19.04 22.26 26.15
C ALA A 36 18.98 20.98 26.99
N ALA A 37 17.91 20.80 27.76
CA ALA A 37 17.52 19.45 28.16
C ALA A 37 16.94 18.80 26.90
N SER A 38 17.76 17.99 26.23
CA SER A 38 17.38 17.22 25.04
C SER A 38 16.28 16.23 25.43
N ALA A 39 15.03 16.66 25.37
CA ALA A 39 13.90 15.77 25.30
C ALA A 39 13.98 15.07 23.94
N LEU A 40 14.57 13.89 23.91
CA LEU A 40 14.40 12.94 22.81
C LEU A 40 12.93 12.49 22.87
N ALA A 41 12.03 13.31 22.34
CA ALA A 41 10.72 12.86 21.92
C ALA A 41 10.96 11.94 20.73
N LEU A 42 11.02 10.64 20.99
CA LEU A 42 10.81 9.62 19.97
C LEU A 42 9.37 9.77 19.49
N ALA A 43 9.15 10.69 18.56
CA ALA A 43 7.97 10.67 17.73
C ALA A 43 8.11 9.44 16.82
N SER A 44 7.70 8.29 17.34
CA SER A 44 7.37 7.14 16.49
C SER A 44 6.22 7.57 15.60
N SER A 45 6.55 8.09 14.41
CA SER A 45 5.60 8.17 13.31
C SER A 45 5.12 6.76 13.06
N CYS A 46 3.95 6.42 13.59
CA CYS A 46 3.15 5.35 13.04
C CYS A 46 2.87 5.76 11.60
N ALA A 47 3.72 5.36 10.66
CA ALA A 47 3.34 5.30 9.26
C ALA A 47 2.19 4.28 9.22
N GLY A 48 0.97 4.78 9.39
CA GLY A 48 -0.21 3.97 9.19
C GLY A 48 -0.13 3.48 7.75
N SER A 49 0.06 2.18 7.57
CA SER A 49 -0.18 1.54 6.28
C SER A 49 -1.66 1.79 6.01
N GLN A 50 -1.97 2.76 5.15
CA GLN A 50 -3.29 2.89 4.59
C GLN A 50 -3.47 1.67 3.68
N SER A 51 -4.24 0.69 4.15
CA SER A 51 -4.61 -0.45 3.32
C SER A 51 -5.67 0.02 2.34
N HIS A 52 -5.33 0.03 1.05
CA HIS A 52 -6.30 0.30 0.00
C HIS A 52 -7.10 -0.96 -0.29
N ARG A 53 -8.36 -0.80 -0.71
CA ARG A 53 -9.19 -1.92 -1.11
C ARG A 53 -9.76 -1.75 -2.50
N LEU A 54 -10.02 -2.90 -3.12
CA LEU A 54 -10.80 -3.03 -4.33
C LEU A 54 -12.07 -3.80 -3.99
N ILE A 55 -13.22 -3.19 -4.27
CA ILE A 55 -14.53 -3.81 -4.00
C ILE A 55 -15.18 -4.24 -5.30
N CYS A 56 -15.56 -5.51 -5.39
CA CYS A 56 -16.48 -6.02 -6.40
C CYS A 56 -17.91 -5.93 -5.85
N GLN A 57 -18.75 -5.10 -6.48
CA GLN A 57 -20.10 -4.84 -5.99
C GLN A 57 -21.11 -4.62 -7.12
N HIS A 58 -22.38 -4.73 -6.78
CA HIS A 58 -23.48 -4.34 -7.67
C HIS A 58 -23.54 -2.82 -7.81
N GLN A 59 -23.55 -2.30 -9.04
CA GLN A 59 -23.46 -0.85 -9.32
C GLN A 59 -24.60 -0.02 -8.69
N ARG A 60 -25.82 -0.57 -8.69
CA ARG A 60 -27.02 0.15 -8.19
C ARG A 60 -27.32 -0.04 -6.70
N THR A 61 -27.22 -1.27 -6.19
CA THR A 61 -27.60 -1.60 -4.81
C THR A 61 -26.43 -1.45 -3.83
N GLY A 62 -25.18 -1.50 -4.32
CA GLY A 62 -23.99 -1.54 -3.49
C GLY A 62 -23.80 -2.87 -2.76
N GLU A 63 -24.52 -3.92 -3.13
CA GLU A 63 -24.27 -5.27 -2.60
C GLU A 63 -22.85 -5.71 -2.94
N VAL A 64 -22.07 -6.09 -1.92
CA VAL A 64 -20.65 -6.44 -2.06
C VAL A 64 -20.50 -7.95 -2.25
N TYR A 65 -19.81 -8.34 -3.32
CA TYR A 65 -19.49 -9.73 -3.63
C TYR A 65 -18.05 -10.10 -3.26
N ALA A 66 -17.13 -9.14 -3.27
CA ALA A 66 -15.77 -9.29 -2.75
C ALA A 66 -15.20 -7.94 -2.25
N GLU A 67 -14.49 -7.94 -1.10
CA GLU A 67 -13.51 -6.91 -0.75
C GLU A 67 -12.12 -7.54 -0.80
N LEU A 68 -11.16 -6.88 -1.47
CA LEU A 68 -9.76 -7.31 -1.57
C LEU A 68 -8.84 -6.20 -1.07
N ASN A 69 -7.81 -6.56 -0.30
CA ASN A 69 -6.69 -5.64 -0.05
C ASN A 69 -5.84 -5.55 -1.33
N ILE A 70 -5.46 -4.35 -1.71
CA ILE A 70 -4.71 -4.10 -2.93
C ILE A 70 -3.61 -3.07 -2.69
N ASP A 71 -2.45 -3.28 -3.29
CA ASP A 71 -1.33 -2.35 -3.19
C ASP A 71 -1.38 -1.28 -4.28
N LEU A 72 -0.79 -0.12 -4.00
CA LEU A 72 -0.61 0.92 -5.01
C LEU A 72 0.27 0.40 -6.15
N GLY A 73 -0.17 0.66 -7.38
CA GLY A 73 0.52 0.19 -8.59
C GLY A 73 0.19 -1.25 -8.99
N ALA A 74 -0.64 -1.97 -8.23
CA ALA A 74 -1.10 -3.30 -8.62
C ALA A 74 -1.78 -3.26 -9.99
N ILE A 75 -1.61 -4.34 -10.75
CA ILE A 75 -2.16 -4.48 -12.11
C ILE A 75 -3.46 -5.25 -12.03
N ILE A 76 -4.54 -4.64 -12.52
CA ILE A 76 -5.86 -5.24 -12.59
C ILE A 76 -6.16 -5.52 -14.06
N THR A 77 -6.54 -6.75 -14.38
CA THR A 77 -6.97 -7.13 -15.73
C THR A 77 -8.46 -7.44 -15.72
N HIS A 78 -9.21 -6.86 -16.66
CA HIS A 78 -10.60 -7.23 -16.93
C HIS A 78 -10.66 -7.79 -18.36
N SER A 79 -10.96 -9.09 -18.47
CA SER A 79 -11.00 -9.79 -19.75
C SER A 79 -12.36 -10.43 -20.01
N TRP A 80 -12.80 -10.42 -21.26
CA TRP A 80 -14.02 -11.10 -21.69
C TRP A 80 -13.91 -11.59 -23.13
N LEU A 81 -14.73 -12.58 -23.48
CA LEU A 81 -14.90 -13.02 -24.87
C LEU A 81 -15.94 -12.11 -25.56
N HIS A 82 -15.52 -11.35 -26.57
CA HIS A 82 -16.45 -10.45 -27.27
C HIS A 82 -17.39 -11.26 -28.17
N SER A 83 -18.70 -10.98 -28.13
CA SER A 83 -19.72 -11.88 -28.67
C SER A 83 -19.82 -11.91 -30.20
N ILE A 84 -19.28 -10.90 -30.89
CA ILE A 84 -19.31 -10.79 -32.35
C ILE A 84 -18.10 -11.50 -32.96
N GLU A 85 -16.90 -11.08 -32.56
CA GLU A 85 -15.62 -11.59 -33.05
C GLU A 85 -15.23 -12.93 -32.40
N LEU A 86 -15.86 -13.28 -31.25
CA LEU A 86 -15.52 -14.44 -30.44
C LEU A 86 -14.02 -14.48 -30.07
N SER A 87 -13.40 -13.30 -29.98
CA SER A 87 -12.02 -13.10 -29.59
C SER A 87 -11.93 -12.49 -28.19
N ARG A 88 -10.79 -12.72 -27.52
CA ARG A 88 -10.57 -12.18 -26.17
C ARG A 88 -10.24 -10.70 -26.23
N TRP A 89 -10.98 -9.91 -25.45
CA TRP A 89 -10.63 -8.53 -25.12
C TRP A 89 -10.04 -8.52 -23.70
N THR A 90 -9.00 -7.72 -23.46
CA THR A 90 -8.44 -7.50 -22.12
C THR A 90 -8.11 -6.03 -21.93
N ASP A 91 -8.72 -5.40 -20.93
CA ASP A 91 -8.33 -4.09 -20.44
C ASP A 91 -7.42 -4.25 -19.22
N ILE A 92 -6.36 -3.45 -19.18
CA ILE A 92 -5.29 -3.52 -18.16
C ILE A 92 -5.23 -2.17 -17.45
N TYR A 93 -5.47 -2.20 -16.15
CA TYR A 93 -5.51 -1.04 -15.28
C TYR A 93 -4.39 -1.09 -14.25
N ARG A 94 -3.88 0.08 -13.87
CA ARG A 94 -3.03 0.28 -12.70
C ARG A 94 -3.86 0.88 -11.57
N PHE A 95 -3.76 0.30 -10.38
CA PHE A 95 -4.45 0.81 -9.20
C PHE A 95 -3.76 2.07 -8.64
N GLU A 96 -4.48 3.18 -8.53
CA GLU A 96 -3.97 4.49 -8.07
C GLU A 96 -4.80 5.06 -6.91
N ALA A 97 -4.84 4.33 -5.79
CA ALA A 97 -5.51 4.68 -4.53
C ALA A 97 -7.03 4.87 -4.62
N GLU A 98 -7.47 5.98 -5.23
CA GLU A 98 -8.88 6.37 -5.38
C GLU A 98 -9.41 6.14 -6.80
N GLN A 99 -8.53 5.77 -7.74
CA GLN A 99 -8.89 5.57 -9.15
C GLN A 99 -8.16 4.38 -9.77
N LEU A 100 -8.62 3.99 -10.95
CA LEU A 100 -8.07 2.95 -11.79
C LEU A 100 -7.59 3.59 -13.09
N MET A 101 -6.30 3.50 -13.37
CA MET A 101 -5.72 4.06 -14.60
C MET A 101 -5.71 3.00 -15.70
N LEU A 102 -6.51 3.14 -16.75
CA LEU A 102 -6.40 2.28 -17.92
C LEU A 102 -5.10 2.60 -18.65
N ILE A 103 -4.19 1.64 -18.71
CA ILE A 103 -2.85 1.81 -19.28
C ILE A 103 -2.67 1.05 -20.60
N SER A 104 -3.42 -0.04 -20.79
CA SER A 104 -3.38 -0.82 -22.02
C SER A 104 -4.67 -1.57 -22.28
N THR A 105 -4.96 -1.80 -23.55
CA THR A 105 -6.03 -2.67 -24.04
C THR A 105 -5.48 -3.60 -25.10
N GLU A 106 -5.87 -4.88 -25.04
CA GLU A 106 -5.49 -5.94 -25.98
C GLU A 106 -6.73 -6.61 -26.60
N PHE A 107 -6.73 -6.81 -27.92
CA PHE A 107 -7.72 -7.63 -28.63
C PHE A 107 -7.15 -8.19 -29.94
N GLU A 108 -7.76 -9.25 -30.49
CA GLU A 108 -7.26 -9.95 -31.69
C GLU A 108 -7.83 -9.40 -33.01
N GLU A 109 -9.05 -8.86 -32.99
CA GLU A 109 -9.77 -8.43 -34.20
C GLU A 109 -10.20 -6.95 -34.16
N TYR A 110 -10.28 -6.35 -35.36
CA TYR A 110 -10.42 -4.89 -35.55
C TYR A 110 -11.90 -4.48 -35.76
N GLY A 111 -12.63 -4.30 -34.66
CA GLY A 111 -14.09 -4.13 -34.67
C GLY A 111 -14.62 -2.68 -34.56
N ALA A 112 -15.94 -2.56 -34.61
CA ALA A 112 -16.63 -1.30 -34.33
C ALA A 112 -16.56 -0.96 -32.83
N GLY A 113 -16.20 0.30 -32.50
CA GLY A 113 -16.13 0.76 -31.10
C GLY A 113 -14.75 0.66 -30.44
N MET A 114 -13.71 0.24 -31.16
CA MET A 114 -12.33 0.42 -30.72
C MET A 114 -11.99 1.90 -30.47
N PRO A 115 -11.11 2.21 -29.49
CA PRO A 115 -10.48 3.52 -29.40
C PRO A 115 -9.49 3.68 -30.57
N LEU A 116 -9.75 4.65 -31.46
CA LEU A 116 -8.97 4.89 -32.69
C LEU A 116 -7.89 5.96 -32.50
N ASP A 117 -7.92 6.65 -31.37
CA ASP A 117 -7.30 7.95 -31.14
C ASP A 117 -6.76 8.11 -29.69
N GLU A 118 -6.56 6.99 -28.99
CA GLU A 118 -5.93 6.94 -27.66
C GLU A 118 -4.69 6.03 -27.69
N GLY A 119 -3.62 6.46 -27.01
CA GLY A 119 -2.42 5.66 -26.81
C GLY A 119 -1.58 5.36 -28.07
N ASP A 120 -0.62 4.45 -27.89
CA ASP A 120 0.28 3.94 -28.94
C ASP A 120 -0.19 2.56 -29.40
N LEU A 121 -0.60 2.46 -30.67
CA LEU A 121 -1.04 1.19 -31.27
C LEU A 121 0.16 0.38 -31.79
N THR A 122 0.23 -0.87 -31.39
CA THR A 122 1.18 -1.85 -31.91
C THR A 122 0.50 -3.17 -32.22
N TYR A 123 1.12 -3.96 -33.11
CA TYR A 123 0.69 -5.32 -33.39
C TYR A 123 1.78 -6.29 -32.92
N ARG A 124 1.47 -7.17 -31.97
CA ARG A 124 2.43 -8.12 -31.38
C ARG A 124 1.72 -9.43 -31.06
N ASP A 125 2.36 -10.56 -31.40
CA ASP A 125 1.88 -11.91 -31.08
C ASP A 125 0.42 -12.21 -31.50
N GLY A 126 0.02 -11.71 -32.67
CA GLY A 126 -1.34 -11.91 -33.17
C GLY A 126 -2.38 -10.94 -32.61
N LYS A 127 -2.00 -10.05 -31.69
CA LYS A 127 -2.87 -9.10 -31.02
C LYS A 127 -2.60 -7.66 -31.46
N ILE A 128 -3.67 -6.88 -31.49
CA ILE A 128 -3.62 -5.43 -31.47
C ILE A 128 -3.48 -5.04 -29.99
N VAL A 129 -2.45 -4.26 -29.68
CA VAL A 129 -2.16 -3.76 -28.34
C VAL A 129 -2.10 -2.25 -28.42
N ILE A 130 -2.93 -1.59 -27.62
CA ILE A 130 -2.88 -0.14 -27.41
C ILE A 130 -2.28 0.06 -26.03
N GLU A 131 -1.12 0.73 -25.95
CA GLU A 131 -0.42 1.05 -24.70
C GLU A 131 -0.44 2.56 -24.45
N ASN A 132 -0.02 3.02 -23.28
CA ASN A 132 0.08 4.45 -22.93
C ASN A 132 -1.27 5.20 -23.08
N ILE A 133 -2.37 4.54 -22.72
CA ILE A 133 -3.72 5.14 -22.78
C ILE A 133 -3.89 6.23 -21.70
N ASP A 134 -3.39 5.97 -20.49
CA ASP A 134 -3.41 6.87 -19.32
C ASP A 134 -4.77 7.53 -19.05
N ARG A 135 -5.86 6.73 -19.15
CA ARG A 135 -7.22 7.20 -18.90
C ARG A 135 -7.71 6.82 -17.50
N PRO A 136 -8.11 7.78 -16.65
CA PRO A 136 -8.59 7.47 -15.31
C PRO A 136 -10.04 6.99 -15.31
N PHE A 137 -10.34 6.04 -14.42
CA PHE A 137 -11.67 5.51 -14.14
C PHE A 137 -11.93 5.50 -12.64
N GLU A 138 -13.12 5.91 -12.22
CA GLU A 138 -13.57 5.77 -10.83
C GLU A 138 -13.92 4.31 -10.49
N ALA A 139 -14.33 3.53 -11.49
CA ALA A 139 -14.65 2.12 -11.38
C ALA A 139 -14.61 1.44 -12.75
N ILE A 140 -14.36 0.12 -12.77
CA ILE A 140 -14.54 -0.73 -13.96
C ILE A 140 -15.96 -1.29 -13.87
N GLY A 141 -16.86 -0.89 -14.76
CA GLY A 141 -18.24 -1.36 -14.78
C GLY A 141 -18.55 -2.25 -15.99
N TRP A 142 -19.31 -3.33 -15.77
CA TRP A 142 -19.80 -4.20 -16.85
C TRP A 142 -21.17 -4.81 -16.50
N ILE A 143 -21.84 -5.39 -17.49
CA ILE A 143 -22.99 -6.26 -17.27
C ILE A 143 -22.46 -7.69 -17.22
N HIS A 144 -22.46 -8.29 -16.04
CA HIS A 144 -21.95 -9.65 -15.89
C HIS A 144 -22.91 -10.66 -16.51
N SER A 145 -22.39 -11.67 -17.18
CA SER A 145 -23.20 -12.82 -17.59
C SER A 145 -22.41 -14.11 -17.61
N HIS A 146 -23.01 -15.19 -17.14
CA HIS A 146 -22.44 -16.55 -17.17
C HIS A 146 -22.30 -17.12 -18.59
N ARG A 147 -22.83 -16.41 -19.59
CA ARG A 147 -22.67 -16.78 -21.01
C ARG A 147 -21.40 -16.21 -21.64
N VAL A 148 -20.68 -15.37 -20.92
CA VAL A 148 -19.46 -14.71 -21.37
C VAL A 148 -18.34 -15.15 -20.42
N ASP A 149 -17.20 -15.55 -20.99
CA ASP A 149 -16.00 -15.93 -20.23
C ASP A 149 -15.29 -14.68 -19.69
N TYR A 150 -15.88 -14.08 -18.66
CA TYR A 150 -15.29 -12.99 -17.89
C TYR A 150 -14.16 -13.50 -16.99
N ARG A 151 -13.07 -12.74 -16.92
CA ARG A 151 -11.97 -13.01 -15.99
C ARG A 151 -11.49 -11.71 -15.39
N ILE A 152 -11.35 -11.68 -14.07
CA ILE A 152 -10.69 -10.60 -13.34
C ILE A 152 -9.36 -11.13 -12.82
N GLY A 153 -8.29 -10.38 -13.03
CA GLY A 153 -6.96 -10.71 -12.51
C GLY A 153 -6.40 -9.55 -11.69
N ILE A 154 -5.67 -9.87 -10.63
CA ILE A 154 -4.90 -8.88 -9.84
C ILE A 154 -3.49 -9.42 -9.72
N ASP A 155 -2.52 -8.67 -10.23
CA ASP A 155 -1.11 -9.07 -10.36
C ASP A 155 -0.95 -10.47 -11.01
N GLY A 156 -1.83 -10.78 -11.95
CA GLY A 156 -1.88 -12.05 -12.67
C GLY A 156 -2.65 -13.18 -11.98
N ASP A 157 -3.09 -13.02 -10.73
CA ASP A 157 -3.94 -13.99 -10.04
C ASP A 157 -5.41 -13.77 -10.42
N THR A 158 -5.99 -14.74 -11.13
CA THR A 158 -7.40 -14.71 -11.55
C THR A 158 -8.35 -15.46 -10.62
N GLY A 159 -7.85 -16.01 -9.51
CA GLY A 159 -8.63 -16.77 -8.54
C GLY A 159 -9.19 -15.94 -7.38
N LEU A 160 -8.82 -14.66 -7.28
CA LEU A 160 -9.22 -13.79 -6.17
C LEU A 160 -10.69 -13.34 -6.25
N ILE A 161 -11.27 -13.33 -7.45
CA ILE A 161 -12.69 -13.09 -7.67
C ILE A 161 -13.22 -14.22 -8.54
N ASP A 162 -14.05 -15.09 -7.96
CA ASP A 162 -14.74 -16.13 -8.69
C ASP A 162 -15.92 -15.51 -9.45
N THR A 163 -15.73 -15.28 -10.75
CA THR A 163 -16.74 -14.69 -11.61
C THR A 163 -17.98 -15.57 -11.74
N ASP A 164 -17.89 -16.89 -11.54
CA ASP A 164 -19.04 -17.79 -11.65
C ASP A 164 -20.02 -17.62 -10.46
N GLN A 165 -19.57 -17.01 -9.35
CA GLN A 165 -20.41 -16.70 -8.20
C GLN A 165 -21.09 -15.34 -8.30
N LEU A 166 -20.72 -14.50 -9.27
CA LEU A 166 -21.37 -13.20 -9.48
C LEU A 166 -22.77 -13.40 -10.08
N PRO A 167 -23.74 -12.51 -9.79
CA PRO A 167 -25.09 -12.66 -10.31
C PRO A 167 -25.15 -12.46 -11.83
N ASP A 168 -25.88 -13.34 -12.52
CA ASP A 168 -26.05 -13.32 -13.98
C ASP A 168 -26.96 -12.17 -14.42
N ARG A 169 -26.57 -11.49 -15.51
CA ARG A 169 -27.27 -10.35 -16.13
C ARG A 169 -27.41 -9.11 -15.26
N GLU A 170 -26.50 -8.92 -14.30
CA GLU A 170 -26.52 -7.78 -13.40
C GLU A 170 -25.37 -6.80 -13.67
N PRO A 171 -25.55 -5.50 -13.37
CA PRO A 171 -24.50 -4.50 -13.50
C PRO A 171 -23.53 -4.60 -12.31
N ILE A 172 -22.30 -5.05 -12.59
CA ILE A 172 -21.22 -5.22 -11.61
C ILE A 172 -20.15 -4.18 -11.84
N GLU A 173 -19.48 -3.75 -10.77
CA GLU A 173 -18.30 -2.92 -10.86
C GLU A 173 -17.18 -3.37 -9.91
N LEU A 174 -15.95 -3.03 -10.30
CA LEU A 174 -14.78 -2.99 -9.42
C LEU A 174 -14.47 -1.53 -9.09
N ARG A 175 -14.43 -1.18 -7.81
CA ARG A 175 -14.25 0.20 -7.34
C ARG A 175 -13.19 0.30 -6.23
N PRO A 176 -12.25 1.26 -6.31
CA PRO A 176 -11.33 1.61 -5.22
C PRO A 176 -12.07 2.13 -3.98
N ARG A 177 -11.57 1.81 -2.77
CA ARG A 177 -12.15 2.24 -1.48
C ARG A 177 -11.12 2.37 -0.36
#